data_AF-A0A0F9DPC9-F1
#
_entry.id   AF-A0A0F9DPC9-F1
#
_cell.length_a   1.000
_cell.length_b   1.000
_cell.length_c   1.000
_cell.angle_alpha   90.00
_cell.angle_beta   90.00
_cell.angle_gamma   90.00
#
_symmetry.space_group_name_H-M   'P 1'
#
loop_
_entity.id
_entity.type
_entity.pdbx_description
1 polymer ?
#
loop_
_entity_poly.entity_id
_entity_poly.type
_entity_poly.pdbx_seq_one_letter_code
_entity_poly.pdbx_strand_id
1 'polypeptide(L)'
;WNGSLKKMPPEEELKYYQMAHRHRFQPGVCFYRPKLKVEGQKVSLDWTEYDARVGKYLDGTAFTKANGYWGPGYGVPIGHIILPFDCERGEKVKRAWPIPTPKDGPTPEFEAVWLETARQVKEHFEADPRMRKVRKIIFIDSLDESYYQAAYDKMIYFRKLLNRGLGKDWFKYRIDGGYPRKAMNQLHPYVNLWVCATIGFDLQKMKDFRAKGVETWVYGTVIYETSKAGGSCGSNTFLDLDVLTGRCLAWVAWKLRTGYCSWEFDAYWDNVNNVYDPDRNWTDAINFRHKASNVAYNGSGNFIYRGKPMGLPGPAPSIRLKAHRRGFQDYEYFWLLKQAGQGDKADELVNSIVHGLPFGFQAAGNVELWKNNPEAWDAVRIKAGKLLHAAAKP
;
A
#
# COMPACT_ATOMS: atom_id res chain seq x y z
N TRP A 1 -0.99 -6.31 5.47
CA TRP A 1 -0.62 -6.23 6.90
C TRP A 1 0.89 -6.02 6.95
N ASN A 2 1.39 -4.94 7.55
CA ASN A 2 2.83 -4.82 7.91
C ASN A 2 2.97 -4.78 9.43
N GLY A 3 3.03 -5.96 10.04
CA GLY A 3 3.14 -6.07 11.49
C GLY A 3 4.55 -5.84 12.02
N SER A 4 5.57 -5.94 11.16
CA SER A 4 6.97 -5.82 11.53
C SER A 4 7.29 -4.46 12.10
N LEU A 5 6.93 -3.37 11.40
CA LEU A 5 7.28 -2.01 11.84
C LEU A 5 6.67 -1.67 13.19
N LYS A 6 5.42 -2.08 13.47
CA LYS A 6 4.76 -1.81 14.74
C LYS A 6 5.48 -2.44 15.94
N LYS A 7 6.21 -3.53 15.72
CA LYS A 7 6.96 -4.24 16.76
C LYS A 7 8.43 -3.80 16.86
N MET A 8 8.94 -3.06 15.87
CA MET A 8 10.31 -2.56 15.89
C MET A 8 10.50 -1.46 16.94
N PRO A 9 11.69 -1.39 17.56
CA PRO A 9 12.11 -0.19 18.28
C PRO A 9 12.06 1.05 17.38
N PRO A 10 11.71 2.24 17.91
CA PRO A 10 11.52 3.46 17.09
C PRO A 10 12.76 3.86 16.25
N GLU A 11 13.96 3.64 16.75
CA GLU A 11 15.22 3.93 16.06
C GLU A 11 15.49 2.97 14.90
N GLU A 12 15.04 1.72 15.01
CA GLU A 12 15.09 0.76 13.93
C GLU A 12 14.02 1.10 12.89
N GLU A 13 12.77 1.30 13.32
CA GLU A 13 11.64 1.68 12.49
C GLU A 13 11.95 2.90 11.61
N LEU A 14 12.59 3.93 12.18
CA LEU A 14 13.02 5.13 11.46
C LEU A 14 13.88 4.79 10.24
N LYS A 15 14.83 3.85 10.38
CA LYS A 15 15.74 3.46 9.28
C LYS A 15 14.98 2.78 8.14
N TYR A 16 13.90 2.04 8.44
CA TYR A 16 13.02 1.46 7.42
C TYR A 16 12.20 2.52 6.70
N TYR A 17 11.61 3.48 7.42
CA TYR A 17 10.92 4.62 6.79
C TYR A 17 11.85 5.42 5.88
N GLN A 18 13.07 5.72 6.34
CA GLN A 18 14.07 6.41 5.54
C GLN A 18 14.54 5.58 4.33
N MET A 19 14.64 4.25 4.48
CA MET A 19 14.88 3.37 3.34
C MET A 19 13.73 3.45 2.35
N ALA A 20 12.49 3.34 2.81
CA ALA A 20 11.31 3.40 1.95
C ALA A 20 11.23 4.71 1.16
N HIS A 21 11.43 5.84 1.85
CA HIS A 21 11.42 7.18 1.26
C HIS A 21 12.46 7.32 0.13
N ARG A 22 13.68 6.83 0.35
CA ARG A 22 14.75 6.81 -0.67
C ARG A 22 14.39 5.95 -1.90
N HIS A 23 13.48 5.00 -1.76
CA HIS A 23 13.08 4.05 -2.81
C HIS A 23 11.66 4.31 -3.36
N ARG A 24 11.08 5.50 -3.12
CA ARG A 24 9.76 5.93 -3.65
C ARG A 24 8.60 5.03 -3.25
N PHE A 25 8.68 4.39 -2.10
CA PHE A 25 7.52 3.74 -1.50
C PHE A 25 7.35 4.19 -0.06
N GLN A 26 6.18 3.92 0.48
CA GLN A 26 5.84 4.31 1.84
C GLN A 26 5.25 3.11 2.58
N PRO A 27 5.65 2.85 3.83
CA PRO A 27 4.96 1.88 4.65
C PRO A 27 3.50 2.29 4.91
N GLY A 28 2.57 1.37 4.65
CA GLY A 28 1.15 1.49 4.99
C GLY A 28 0.82 0.68 6.24
N VAL A 29 1.31 1.12 7.40
CA VAL A 29 1.16 0.39 8.66
C VAL A 29 -0.25 0.59 9.22
N CYS A 30 -0.99 -0.50 9.38
CA CYS A 30 -2.26 -0.51 10.09
C CYS A 30 -2.03 -0.42 11.61
N PHE A 31 -3.01 0.12 12.34
CA PHE A 31 -3.08 0.05 13.82
C PHE A 31 -2.03 0.86 14.60
N TYR A 32 -1.42 1.88 14.01
CA TYR A 32 -0.89 2.99 14.81
C TYR A 32 -2.06 3.74 15.41
N ARG A 33 -2.19 3.69 16.74
CA ARG A 33 -3.33 4.25 17.46
C ARG A 33 -2.90 4.88 18.77
N PRO A 34 -3.49 6.01 19.18
CA PRO A 34 -3.32 6.55 20.53
C PRO A 34 -3.88 5.58 21.57
N LYS A 35 -3.50 5.78 22.82
CA LYS A 35 -4.14 5.08 23.94
C LYS A 35 -5.59 5.55 24.04
N LEU A 36 -6.49 4.60 24.26
CA LEU A 36 -7.93 4.84 24.30
C LEU A 36 -8.46 4.43 25.67
N LYS A 37 -9.23 5.32 26.29
CA LYS A 37 -10.06 5.03 27.45
C LYS A 37 -11.52 5.34 27.11
N VAL A 38 -12.42 4.41 27.44
CA VAL A 38 -13.87 4.54 27.23
C VAL A 38 -14.59 4.26 28.55
N GLU A 39 -15.41 5.22 29.00
CA GLU A 39 -16.26 5.11 30.20
C GLU A 39 -17.69 5.50 29.81
N GLY A 40 -18.53 4.49 29.53
CA GLY A 40 -19.83 4.72 28.90
C GLY A 40 -19.64 5.34 27.51
N GLN A 41 -20.20 6.53 27.28
CA GLN A 41 -20.05 7.28 26.03
C GLN A 41 -18.85 8.25 26.05
N LYS A 42 -18.17 8.41 27.20
CA LYS A 42 -17.02 9.30 27.33
C LYS A 42 -15.79 8.62 26.75
N VAL A 43 -15.13 9.30 25.81
CA VAL A 43 -13.89 8.85 25.17
C VAL A 43 -12.75 9.77 25.57
N SER A 44 -11.57 9.21 25.83
CA SER A 44 -10.33 9.98 25.99
C SER A 44 -9.21 9.31 25.22
N LEU A 45 -8.56 10.09 24.36
CA LEU A 45 -7.38 9.67 23.59
C LEU A 45 -6.11 10.31 24.17
N ASP A 46 -5.12 9.50 24.48
CA ASP A 46 -3.77 9.94 24.84
C ASP A 46 -2.82 9.72 23.66
N TRP A 47 -2.33 10.83 23.11
CA TRP A 47 -1.50 10.91 21.92
C TRP A 47 0.01 10.84 22.22
N THR A 48 0.42 10.81 23.48
CA THR A 48 1.85 10.95 23.88
C THR A 48 2.75 9.92 23.19
N GLU A 49 2.41 8.63 23.26
CA GLU A 49 3.18 7.58 22.60
C GLU A 49 3.01 7.58 21.07
N TYR A 50 1.83 8.00 20.60
CA TYR A 50 1.54 8.10 19.17
C TYR A 50 2.45 9.16 18.53
N ASP A 51 2.44 10.38 19.05
CA ASP A 51 3.19 11.52 18.52
C ASP A 51 4.70 11.29 18.60
N ALA A 52 5.18 10.76 19.73
CA ALA A 52 6.60 10.42 19.90
C ALA A 52 7.08 9.41 18.85
N ARG A 53 6.20 8.47 18.46
CA ARG A 53 6.52 7.43 17.48
C ARG A 53 6.34 7.91 16.03
N VAL A 54 5.17 8.45 15.69
CA VAL A 54 4.79 8.69 14.29
C VAL A 54 4.84 10.15 13.85
N GLY A 55 4.85 11.12 14.79
CA GLY A 55 4.75 12.55 14.47
C GLY A 55 5.84 13.01 13.49
N LYS A 56 7.06 12.51 13.66
CA LYS A 56 8.22 12.79 12.78
C LYS A 56 8.02 12.39 11.30
N TYR A 57 7.17 11.38 11.04
CA TYR A 57 6.85 10.95 9.68
C TYR A 57 5.77 11.84 9.06
N LEU A 58 4.84 12.32 9.89
CA LEU A 58 3.73 13.18 9.49
C LEU A 58 4.15 14.61 9.22
N ASP A 59 5.21 15.08 9.88
CA ASP A 59 5.73 16.43 9.71
C ASP A 59 6.98 16.54 8.82
N GLY A 60 7.55 15.40 8.43
CA GLY A 60 8.69 15.28 7.51
C GLY A 60 10.06 15.37 8.18
N THR A 61 10.14 15.62 9.48
CA THR A 61 11.43 15.75 10.20
C THR A 61 12.23 14.45 10.19
N ALA A 62 11.57 13.29 10.10
CA ALA A 62 12.20 11.98 9.91
C ALA A 62 13.11 11.90 8.67
N PHE A 63 12.84 12.75 7.66
CA PHE A 63 13.52 12.78 6.38
C PHE A 63 14.46 14.00 6.27
N THR A 64 15.13 14.35 7.37
CA THR A 64 16.12 15.44 7.42
C THR A 64 17.47 14.97 7.94
N LYS A 65 18.52 15.77 7.71
CA LYS A 65 19.88 15.48 8.21
C LYS A 65 19.92 15.32 9.74
N ALA A 66 19.08 16.05 10.47
CA ALA A 66 18.96 15.97 11.93
C ALA A 66 18.56 14.56 12.42
N ASN A 67 17.84 13.79 11.60
CA ASN A 67 17.48 12.40 11.88
C ASN A 67 18.35 11.40 11.07
N GLY A 68 19.50 11.82 10.55
CA GLY A 68 20.39 10.97 9.76
C GLY A 68 19.92 10.68 8.33
N TYR A 69 18.91 11.39 7.83
CA TYR A 69 18.41 11.19 6.47
C TYR A 69 19.27 11.90 5.42
N TRP A 70 19.43 11.23 4.28
CA TRP A 70 19.88 11.81 3.03
C TRP A 70 19.08 11.19 1.88
N GLY A 71 18.81 11.97 0.84
CA GLY A 71 18.12 11.49 -0.35
C GLY A 71 16.98 12.40 -0.81
N PRO A 72 16.23 11.96 -1.83
CA PRO A 72 15.13 12.72 -2.40
C PRO A 72 13.95 12.82 -1.43
N GLY A 73 13.12 13.86 -1.60
CA GLY A 73 12.01 14.11 -0.67
C GLY A 73 12.50 14.59 0.70
N TYR A 74 13.65 15.26 0.77
CA TYR A 74 14.18 15.85 2.00
C TYR A 74 13.14 16.75 2.68
N GLY A 75 12.86 16.49 3.95
CA GLY A 75 11.86 17.22 4.74
C GLY A 75 10.41 17.04 4.29
N VAL A 76 10.14 16.18 3.30
CA VAL A 76 8.78 15.93 2.80
C VAL A 76 8.14 14.83 3.64
N PRO A 77 6.97 15.07 4.27
CA PRO A 77 6.28 14.07 5.07
C PRO A 77 5.80 12.89 4.22
N ILE A 78 5.38 11.82 4.91
CA ILE A 78 4.71 10.70 4.24
C ILE A 78 3.45 11.18 3.50
N GLY A 79 3.17 10.59 2.34
CA GLY A 79 2.05 11.00 1.49
C GLY A 79 0.68 10.60 2.05
N HIS A 80 0.59 9.52 2.83
CA HIS A 80 -0.65 9.10 3.47
C HIS A 80 -0.44 8.38 4.81
N ILE A 81 -1.48 8.23 5.61
CA ILE A 81 -1.49 7.38 6.81
C ILE A 81 -2.77 6.55 6.87
N ILE A 82 -2.66 5.30 7.34
CA ILE A 82 -3.82 4.46 7.64
C ILE A 82 -4.26 4.76 9.08
N LEU A 83 -5.47 5.26 9.22
CA LEU A 83 -6.08 5.56 10.51
C LEU A 83 -6.51 4.26 11.22
N PRO A 84 -6.56 4.26 12.56
CA PRO A 84 -6.68 3.03 13.34
C PRO A 84 -8.08 2.41 13.43
N PHE A 85 -9.08 3.01 12.77
CA PHE A 85 -10.45 2.50 12.79
C PHE A 85 -10.52 1.10 12.19
N ASP A 86 -11.05 0.16 12.97
CA ASP A 86 -11.28 -1.22 12.53
C ASP A 86 -12.45 -1.83 13.31
N CYS A 87 -13.08 -2.85 12.76
CA CYS A 87 -14.15 -3.60 13.42
C CYS A 87 -13.65 -4.96 13.92
N GLU A 88 -14.58 -5.80 14.41
CA GLU A 88 -14.32 -7.19 14.72
C GLU A 88 -14.22 -8.07 13.46
N ARG A 89 -13.41 -9.14 13.53
CA ARG A 89 -13.32 -10.16 12.47
C ARG A 89 -14.00 -11.45 12.94
N GLY A 90 -15.25 -11.64 12.53
CA GLY A 90 -16.10 -12.69 13.11
C GLY A 90 -16.21 -12.47 14.62
N GLU A 91 -15.95 -13.51 15.41
CA GLU A 91 -15.96 -13.42 16.89
C GLU A 91 -14.71 -12.74 17.48
N LYS A 92 -13.68 -12.46 16.66
CA LYS A 92 -12.41 -11.90 17.13
C LYS A 92 -12.51 -10.38 17.28
N VAL A 93 -12.73 -9.93 18.50
CA VAL A 93 -12.86 -8.50 18.85
C VAL A 93 -11.53 -7.76 19.05
N LYS A 94 -10.41 -8.47 19.20
CA LYS A 94 -9.11 -7.86 19.57
C LYS A 94 -8.59 -6.79 18.60
N ARG A 95 -9.03 -6.84 17.33
CA ARG A 95 -8.63 -5.86 16.30
C ARG A 95 -9.48 -4.60 16.30
N ALA A 96 -10.71 -4.69 16.81
CA ALA A 96 -11.66 -3.58 16.78
C ALA A 96 -11.09 -2.36 17.51
N TRP A 97 -11.32 -1.20 16.93
CA TRP A 97 -10.97 0.09 17.51
C TRP A 97 -11.86 1.18 16.90
N PRO A 98 -12.50 2.04 17.72
CA PRO A 98 -12.32 2.21 19.17
C PRO A 98 -12.89 1.07 20.04
N ILE A 99 -14.06 0.53 19.70
CA ILE A 99 -14.70 -0.58 20.42
C ILE A 99 -15.34 -1.56 19.42
N PRO A 100 -15.45 -2.86 19.75
CA PRO A 100 -16.13 -3.83 18.89
C PRO A 100 -17.63 -3.57 18.82
N THR A 101 -18.25 -4.01 17.72
CA THR A 101 -19.72 -4.01 17.61
C THR A 101 -20.30 -4.90 18.72
N PRO A 102 -21.33 -4.46 19.47
CA PRO A 102 -22.04 -5.32 20.42
C PRO A 102 -22.62 -6.56 19.74
N LYS A 103 -22.82 -7.63 20.51
CA LYS A 103 -23.31 -8.92 19.98
C LYS A 103 -24.66 -8.79 19.27
N ASP A 104 -25.55 -7.96 19.81
CA ASP A 104 -26.89 -7.74 19.28
C ASP A 104 -26.94 -6.65 18.18
N GLY A 105 -25.78 -6.17 17.76
CA GLY A 105 -25.62 -5.14 16.73
C GLY A 105 -25.29 -3.75 17.29
N PRO A 106 -25.14 -2.75 16.40
CA PRO A 106 -24.82 -1.39 16.80
C PRO A 106 -25.94 -0.74 17.65
N THR A 107 -25.56 -0.04 18.72
CA THR A 107 -26.47 0.75 19.56
C THR A 107 -26.13 2.25 19.47
N PRO A 108 -27.02 3.16 19.91
CA PRO A 108 -26.69 4.59 19.99
C PRO A 108 -25.44 4.90 20.82
N GLU A 109 -25.21 4.17 21.93
CA GLU A 109 -24.03 4.34 22.78
C GLU A 109 -22.75 3.90 22.05
N PHE A 110 -22.83 2.78 21.31
CA PHE A 110 -21.73 2.33 20.45
C PHE A 110 -21.38 3.39 19.40
N GLU A 111 -22.40 3.94 18.71
CA GLU A 111 -22.18 4.99 17.73
C GLU A 111 -21.60 6.26 18.35
N ALA A 112 -22.07 6.65 19.55
CA ALA A 112 -21.55 7.81 20.26
C ALA A 112 -20.04 7.69 20.54
N VAL A 113 -19.57 6.51 20.98
CA VAL A 113 -18.13 6.25 21.18
C VAL A 113 -17.35 6.38 19.88
N TRP A 114 -17.85 5.82 18.77
CA TRP A 114 -17.21 5.93 17.46
C TRP A 114 -17.15 7.36 16.94
N LEU A 115 -18.25 8.11 17.08
CA LEU A 115 -18.34 9.51 16.64
C LEU A 115 -17.43 10.42 17.46
N GLU A 116 -17.40 10.26 18.79
CA GLU A 116 -16.53 11.05 19.65
C GLU A 116 -15.05 10.71 19.42
N THR A 117 -14.72 9.43 19.22
CA THR A 117 -13.36 9.02 18.82
C THR A 117 -12.98 9.67 17.48
N ALA A 118 -13.86 9.61 16.48
CA ALA A 118 -13.65 10.25 15.18
C ALA A 118 -13.42 11.75 15.31
N ARG A 119 -14.22 12.44 16.13
CA ARG A 119 -14.07 13.88 16.40
C ARG A 119 -12.68 14.19 16.97
N GLN A 120 -12.24 13.48 18.02
CA GLN A 120 -10.93 13.68 18.64
C GLN A 120 -9.76 13.35 17.69
N VAL A 121 -9.87 12.29 16.88
CA VAL A 121 -8.87 11.96 15.84
C VAL A 121 -8.77 13.08 14.81
N LYS A 122 -9.90 13.60 14.34
CA LYS A 122 -9.91 14.69 13.37
C LYS A 122 -9.28 15.96 13.94
N GLU A 123 -9.69 16.35 15.14
CA GLU A 123 -9.17 17.52 15.85
C GLU A 123 -7.65 17.47 16.00
N HIS A 124 -7.10 16.32 16.42
CA HIS A 124 -5.65 16.12 16.54
C HIS A 124 -4.91 16.35 15.22
N PHE A 125 -5.39 15.76 14.12
CA PHE A 125 -4.76 15.94 12.80
C PHE A 125 -4.97 17.33 12.18
N GLU A 126 -5.99 18.07 12.63
CA GLU A 126 -6.26 19.44 12.18
C GLU A 126 -5.50 20.49 12.96
N ALA A 127 -5.03 20.17 14.17
CA ALA A 127 -4.23 21.06 15.01
C ALA A 127 -2.87 21.42 14.41
N ASP A 128 -2.28 20.57 13.57
CA ASP A 128 -1.02 20.85 12.87
C ASP A 128 -1.24 20.90 11.34
N PRO A 129 -0.98 22.04 10.68
CA PRO A 129 -1.09 22.18 9.22
C PRO A 129 -0.27 21.17 8.41
N ARG A 130 0.85 20.67 8.97
CA ARG A 130 1.71 19.65 8.34
C ARG A 130 1.00 18.30 8.34
N MET A 131 0.46 17.89 9.49
CA MET A 131 -0.32 16.66 9.63
C MET A 131 -1.64 16.73 8.84
N ARG A 132 -2.26 17.92 8.77
CA ARG A 132 -3.49 18.16 7.99
C ARG A 132 -3.32 17.79 6.52
N LYS A 133 -2.14 18.07 5.93
CA LYS A 133 -1.83 17.78 4.51
C LYS A 133 -1.63 16.30 4.20
N VAL A 134 -1.25 15.48 5.18
CA VAL A 134 -1.09 14.03 4.97
C VAL A 134 -2.45 13.43 4.64
N ARG A 135 -2.54 12.62 3.57
CA ARG A 135 -3.80 11.97 3.16
C ARG A 135 -4.21 10.92 4.21
N LYS A 136 -5.45 10.96 4.68
CA LYS A 136 -6.00 9.97 5.61
C LYS A 136 -6.65 8.83 4.84
N ILE A 137 -6.30 7.60 5.17
CA ILE A 137 -6.91 6.39 4.63
C ILE A 137 -7.55 5.63 5.79
N ILE A 138 -8.78 5.19 5.60
CA ILE A 138 -9.39 4.20 6.49
C ILE A 138 -9.49 2.90 5.72
N PHE A 139 -8.93 1.84 6.31
CA PHE A 139 -8.99 0.48 5.82
C PHE A 139 -9.43 -0.39 6.98
N ILE A 140 -10.66 -0.91 6.92
CA ILE A 140 -11.19 -1.83 7.93
C ILE A 140 -10.58 -3.21 7.65
N ASP A 141 -9.38 -3.45 8.17
CA ASP A 141 -8.59 -4.68 7.99
C ASP A 141 -9.36 -5.95 8.37
N SER A 142 -10.32 -5.84 9.30
CA SER A 142 -11.17 -6.97 9.68
C SER A 142 -12.19 -7.38 8.61
N LEU A 143 -12.40 -6.54 7.59
CA LEU A 143 -13.22 -6.81 6.39
C LEU A 143 -12.38 -7.02 5.13
N ASP A 144 -11.05 -7.15 5.28
CA ASP A 144 -10.12 -7.41 4.18
C ASP A 144 -10.54 -8.62 3.34
N GLU A 145 -10.52 -8.44 2.01
CA GLU A 145 -10.90 -9.43 0.99
C GLU A 145 -12.18 -10.24 1.33
N SER A 146 -13.20 -9.58 1.88
CA SER A 146 -14.46 -10.24 2.24
C SER A 146 -15.49 -10.16 1.10
N TYR A 147 -15.87 -11.30 0.53
CA TYR A 147 -16.67 -11.41 -0.71
C TYR A 147 -18.13 -11.85 -0.50
N TYR A 148 -18.81 -11.33 0.52
CA TYR A 148 -20.18 -11.73 0.86
C TYR A 148 -21.01 -10.54 1.36
N GLN A 149 -22.34 -10.62 1.21
CA GLN A 149 -23.26 -9.49 1.42
C GLN A 149 -23.13 -8.86 2.82
N ALA A 150 -23.10 -9.67 3.87
CA ALA A 150 -22.98 -9.15 5.23
C ALA A 150 -21.69 -8.35 5.47
N ALA A 151 -20.58 -8.66 4.77
CA ALA A 151 -19.38 -7.84 4.82
C ALA A 151 -19.58 -6.50 4.08
N TYR A 152 -20.25 -6.51 2.92
CA TYR A 152 -20.57 -5.28 2.18
C TYR A 152 -21.45 -4.35 3.01
N ASP A 153 -22.44 -4.89 3.69
CA ASP A 153 -23.33 -4.13 4.57
C ASP A 153 -22.55 -3.50 5.73
N LYS A 154 -21.61 -4.26 6.34
CA LYS A 154 -20.68 -3.72 7.35
C LYS A 154 -19.75 -2.63 6.79
N MET A 155 -19.19 -2.83 5.60
CA MET A 155 -18.34 -1.82 4.95
C MET A 155 -19.11 -0.50 4.74
N ILE A 156 -20.37 -0.59 4.30
CA ILE A 156 -21.25 0.56 4.09
C ILE A 156 -21.62 1.22 5.42
N TYR A 157 -21.95 0.42 6.44
CA TYR A 157 -22.28 0.89 7.78
C TYR A 157 -21.14 1.72 8.37
N PHE A 158 -19.93 1.16 8.46
CA PHE A 158 -18.78 1.87 9.03
C PHE A 158 -18.39 3.10 8.21
N ARG A 159 -18.48 3.06 6.86
CA ARG A 159 -18.29 4.25 6.03
C ARG A 159 -19.28 5.36 6.39
N LYS A 160 -20.57 5.04 6.55
CA LYS A 160 -21.60 6.03 6.91
C LYS A 160 -21.37 6.61 8.32
N LEU A 161 -21.01 5.76 9.29
CA LEU A 161 -20.69 6.19 10.65
C LEU A 161 -19.47 7.14 10.66
N LEU A 162 -18.39 6.77 9.97
CA LEU A 162 -17.19 7.60 9.87
C LEU A 162 -17.42 8.88 9.07
N ASN A 163 -18.31 8.89 8.07
CA ASN A 163 -18.70 10.12 7.38
C ASN A 163 -19.36 11.14 8.32
N ARG A 164 -20.17 10.68 9.28
CA ARG A 164 -20.79 11.54 10.31
C ARG A 164 -19.74 12.12 11.26
N GLY A 165 -18.75 11.33 11.67
CA GLY A 165 -17.72 11.78 12.62
C GLY A 165 -16.57 12.59 12.01
N LEU A 166 -16.08 12.20 10.83
CA LEU A 166 -14.90 12.81 10.19
C LEU A 166 -15.26 13.80 9.07
N GLY A 167 -16.42 13.63 8.45
CA GLY A 167 -16.78 14.26 7.18
C GLY A 167 -16.34 13.42 5.98
N LYS A 168 -17.24 13.26 5.00
CA LYS A 168 -17.10 12.33 3.86
C LYS A 168 -15.86 12.56 2.98
N ASP A 169 -15.38 13.80 2.93
CA ASP A 169 -14.26 14.23 2.07
C ASP A 169 -12.92 14.32 2.82
N TRP A 170 -12.92 14.12 4.14
CA TRP A 170 -11.72 14.25 4.98
C TRP A 170 -10.78 13.05 4.90
N PHE A 171 -11.30 11.88 4.53
CA PHE A 171 -10.55 10.63 4.41
C PHE A 171 -10.91 9.86 3.14
N LYS A 172 -10.05 8.93 2.75
CA LYS A 172 -10.29 7.97 1.67
C LYS A 172 -10.62 6.61 2.26
N TYR A 173 -11.79 6.09 1.96
CA TYR A 173 -12.19 4.75 2.37
C TYR A 173 -11.63 3.70 1.39
N ARG A 174 -10.77 2.82 1.90
CA ARG A 174 -10.04 1.81 1.15
C ARG A 174 -10.70 0.44 1.32
N ILE A 175 -10.80 -0.30 0.21
CA ILE A 175 -11.07 -1.74 0.21
C ILE A 175 -10.06 -2.47 -0.68
N ASP A 176 -9.78 -3.72 -0.33
CA ASP A 176 -8.81 -4.57 -1.00
C ASP A 176 -9.51 -5.82 -1.54
N GLY A 177 -9.19 -6.23 -2.77
CA GLY A 177 -9.67 -7.48 -3.35
C GLY A 177 -10.14 -7.38 -4.81
N GLY A 178 -10.37 -8.55 -5.42
CA GLY A 178 -10.75 -8.70 -6.83
C GLY A 178 -12.24 -8.47 -7.13
N TYR A 179 -12.94 -7.61 -6.38
CA TYR A 179 -14.41 -7.54 -6.35
C TYR A 179 -15.07 -7.59 -7.75
N PRO A 180 -16.13 -8.42 -7.92
CA PRO A 180 -16.88 -8.48 -9.16
C PRO A 180 -17.66 -7.19 -9.38
N ARG A 181 -18.03 -6.91 -10.64
CA ARG A 181 -18.79 -5.69 -11.02
C ARG A 181 -20.06 -5.51 -10.20
N LYS A 182 -20.79 -6.60 -9.91
CA LYS A 182 -22.00 -6.57 -9.08
C LYS A 182 -21.73 -5.99 -7.69
N ALA A 183 -20.67 -6.46 -7.02
CA ALA A 183 -20.27 -5.94 -5.71
C ALA A 183 -19.81 -4.48 -5.79
N MET A 184 -18.98 -4.14 -6.79
CA MET A 184 -18.52 -2.76 -6.96
C MET A 184 -19.66 -1.79 -7.31
N ASN A 185 -20.71 -2.21 -8.02
CA ASN A 185 -21.91 -1.39 -8.24
C ASN A 185 -22.61 -1.01 -6.91
N GLN A 186 -22.55 -1.88 -5.90
CA GLN A 186 -23.07 -1.58 -4.57
C GLN A 186 -22.09 -0.71 -3.75
N LEU A 187 -20.79 -1.00 -3.82
CA LEU A 187 -19.77 -0.42 -2.94
C LEU A 187 -19.22 0.92 -3.42
N HIS A 188 -19.17 1.18 -4.73
CA HIS A 188 -18.51 2.39 -5.27
C HIS A 188 -19.03 3.73 -4.73
N PRO A 189 -20.30 3.92 -4.31
CA PRO A 189 -20.73 5.18 -3.71
C PRO A 189 -20.04 5.47 -2.36
N TYR A 190 -19.47 4.44 -1.74
CA TYR A 190 -18.90 4.46 -0.39
C TYR A 190 -17.38 4.33 -0.38
N VAL A 191 -16.79 3.80 -1.46
CA VAL A 191 -15.36 3.52 -1.59
C VAL A 191 -14.68 4.65 -2.35
N ASN A 192 -13.53 5.10 -1.84
CA ASN A 192 -12.70 6.09 -2.54
C ASN A 192 -11.44 5.47 -3.15
N LEU A 193 -10.93 4.39 -2.56
CA LEU A 193 -9.73 3.70 -3.01
C LEU A 193 -10.01 2.20 -3.08
N TRP A 194 -9.87 1.63 -4.26
CA TRP A 194 -9.97 0.20 -4.49
C TRP A 194 -8.59 -0.35 -4.84
N VAL A 195 -8.00 -1.16 -3.95
CA VAL A 195 -6.75 -1.85 -4.21
C VAL A 195 -7.07 -3.25 -4.72
N CYS A 196 -6.99 -3.45 -6.02
CA CYS A 196 -7.44 -4.69 -6.66
C CYS A 196 -6.31 -5.71 -6.77
N ALA A 197 -6.60 -6.96 -6.43
CA ALA A 197 -5.70 -8.07 -6.68
C ALA A 197 -5.43 -8.16 -8.19
N THR A 198 -4.17 -8.27 -8.59
CA THR A 198 -3.77 -8.29 -10.00
C THR A 198 -4.49 -9.41 -10.78
N ILE A 199 -4.87 -10.54 -10.17
CA ILE A 199 -5.54 -11.64 -10.89
C ILE A 199 -7.01 -11.32 -11.17
N GLY A 200 -7.63 -10.50 -10.31
CA GLY A 200 -9.01 -10.00 -10.47
C GLY A 200 -9.11 -8.69 -11.25
N PHE A 201 -7.99 -8.20 -11.78
CA PHE A 201 -7.89 -6.95 -12.51
C PHE A 201 -8.53 -7.06 -13.90
N ASP A 202 -9.41 -6.11 -14.20
CA ASP A 202 -10.01 -5.94 -15.53
C ASP A 202 -9.95 -4.45 -15.88
N LEU A 203 -9.25 -4.10 -16.97
CA LEU A 203 -8.96 -2.71 -17.29
C LEU A 203 -10.23 -1.89 -17.54
N GLN A 204 -11.25 -2.47 -18.19
CA GLN A 204 -12.48 -1.75 -18.48
C GLN A 204 -13.28 -1.48 -17.21
N LYS A 205 -13.41 -2.48 -16.33
CA LYS A 205 -14.00 -2.35 -14.99
C LYS A 205 -13.30 -1.26 -14.19
N MET A 206 -11.97 -1.21 -14.20
CA MET A 206 -11.21 -0.15 -13.53
C MET A 206 -11.50 1.23 -14.12
N LYS A 207 -11.54 1.37 -15.45
CA LYS A 207 -11.89 2.62 -16.12
C LYS A 207 -13.30 3.09 -15.73
N ASP A 208 -14.27 2.19 -15.73
CA ASP A 208 -15.67 2.51 -15.40
C ASP A 208 -15.81 3.04 -13.97
N PHE A 209 -15.14 2.41 -13.00
CA PHE A 209 -15.23 2.86 -11.60
C PHE A 209 -14.36 4.08 -11.31
N ARG A 210 -13.24 4.28 -12.01
CA ARG A 210 -12.49 5.56 -11.97
C ARG A 210 -13.32 6.73 -12.48
N ALA A 211 -14.10 6.53 -13.55
CA ALA A 211 -15.03 7.55 -14.04
C ALA A 211 -16.13 7.89 -13.01
N LYS A 212 -16.39 7.00 -12.04
CA LYS A 212 -17.30 7.21 -10.90
C LYS A 212 -16.61 7.73 -9.64
N GLY A 213 -15.34 8.17 -9.74
CA GLY A 213 -14.60 8.77 -8.63
C GLY A 213 -13.85 7.78 -7.72
N VAL A 214 -13.74 6.50 -8.09
CA VAL A 214 -12.98 5.50 -7.33
C VAL A 214 -11.54 5.46 -7.83
N GLU A 215 -10.58 5.82 -6.99
CA GLU A 215 -9.16 5.61 -7.28
C GLU A 215 -8.84 4.11 -7.25
N THR A 216 -8.04 3.63 -8.20
CA THR A 216 -7.70 2.21 -8.31
C THR A 216 -6.21 1.99 -8.17
N TRP A 217 -5.82 1.09 -7.26
CA TRP A 217 -4.45 0.58 -7.12
C TRP A 217 -4.43 -0.91 -7.42
N VAL A 218 -3.24 -1.48 -7.60
CA VAL A 218 -3.04 -2.93 -7.76
C VAL A 218 -2.13 -3.49 -6.68
N TYR A 219 -2.33 -4.77 -6.33
CA TYR A 219 -1.42 -5.58 -5.53
C TYR A 219 -1.45 -7.04 -6.00
N GLY A 220 -0.38 -7.80 -5.74
CA GLY A 220 -0.24 -9.20 -6.14
C GLY A 220 0.65 -9.39 -7.37
N THR A 221 0.83 -10.63 -7.80
CA THR A 221 1.90 -10.98 -8.75
C THR A 221 1.89 -10.18 -10.04
N VAL A 222 3.09 -9.77 -10.51
CA VAL A 222 3.24 -8.99 -11.74
C VAL A 222 3.30 -9.88 -13.00
N ILE A 223 3.74 -11.13 -12.85
CA ILE A 223 3.69 -12.18 -13.88
C ILE A 223 2.96 -13.40 -13.31
N TYR A 224 2.00 -13.94 -14.05
CA TYR A 224 1.32 -15.18 -13.67
C TYR A 224 1.84 -16.33 -14.50
N GLU A 225 2.63 -17.24 -13.91
CA GLU A 225 2.96 -18.51 -14.57
C GLU A 225 1.71 -19.40 -14.69
N THR A 226 0.82 -19.35 -13.70
CA THR A 226 -0.48 -20.04 -13.74
C THR A 226 -1.58 -19.19 -13.10
N SER A 227 -2.84 -19.43 -13.49
CA SER A 227 -4.02 -18.79 -12.86
C SER A 227 -4.28 -19.28 -11.43
N LYS A 228 -3.74 -20.45 -11.04
CA LYS A 228 -3.89 -21.03 -9.70
C LYS A 228 -2.87 -20.48 -8.69
N ALA A 229 -1.71 -20.04 -9.15
CA ALA A 229 -0.59 -19.60 -8.31
C ALA A 229 -0.66 -18.11 -7.87
N GLY A 230 -1.76 -17.40 -8.10
CA GLY A 230 -1.79 -15.93 -7.93
C GLY A 230 -2.67 -15.38 -6.81
N GLY A 231 -3.73 -16.10 -6.42
CA GLY A 231 -4.75 -15.56 -5.51
C GLY A 231 -4.39 -15.65 -4.03
N SER A 232 -3.33 -16.38 -3.67
CA SER A 232 -2.95 -16.63 -2.27
C SER A 232 -1.78 -15.77 -1.78
N CYS A 233 -1.26 -14.88 -2.64
CA CYS A 233 -0.07 -14.10 -2.36
C CYS A 233 -0.23 -12.67 -2.87
N GLY A 234 -0.18 -11.70 -1.95
CA GLY A 234 -0.23 -10.27 -2.29
C GLY A 234 1.09 -9.68 -2.78
N SER A 235 2.13 -10.51 -3.03
CA SER A 235 3.45 -10.04 -3.46
C SER A 235 3.48 -9.81 -4.96
N ASN A 236 4.19 -8.78 -5.37
CA ASN A 236 4.28 -8.36 -6.76
C ASN A 236 5.53 -8.91 -7.46
N THR A 237 6.53 -9.33 -6.68
CA THR A 237 7.78 -9.92 -7.18
C THR A 237 8.22 -11.08 -6.29
N PHE A 238 8.92 -12.05 -6.87
CA PHE A 238 9.58 -13.17 -6.18
C PHE A 238 11.09 -13.13 -6.43
N LEU A 239 11.86 -13.94 -5.70
CA LEU A 239 13.31 -14.05 -5.91
C LEU A 239 13.66 -14.65 -7.28
N ASP A 240 12.84 -15.57 -7.78
CA ASP A 240 13.10 -16.32 -9.01
C ASP A 240 12.75 -15.54 -10.29
N LEU A 241 12.10 -14.37 -10.16
CA LEU A 241 11.75 -13.54 -11.30
C LEU A 241 12.92 -12.66 -11.75
N ASP A 242 13.00 -12.41 -13.05
CA ASP A 242 13.97 -11.47 -13.60
C ASP A 242 13.84 -10.08 -12.97
N VAL A 243 14.98 -9.41 -12.82
CA VAL A 243 15.10 -8.11 -12.14
C VAL A 243 14.30 -7.02 -12.87
N LEU A 244 14.08 -7.13 -14.19
CA LEU A 244 13.21 -6.22 -14.92
C LEU A 244 11.78 -6.24 -14.40
N THR A 245 11.30 -7.35 -13.84
CA THR A 245 9.97 -7.42 -13.18
C THR A 245 9.85 -6.36 -12.07
N GLY A 246 10.92 -6.18 -11.29
CA GLY A 246 10.97 -5.15 -10.26
C GLY A 246 10.89 -3.73 -10.82
N ARG A 247 11.58 -3.46 -11.94
CA ARG A 247 11.55 -2.17 -12.65
C ARG A 247 10.22 -1.91 -13.36
N CYS A 248 9.61 -2.97 -13.91
CA CYS A 248 8.45 -2.93 -14.78
C CYS A 248 7.20 -2.38 -14.11
N LEU A 249 7.03 -2.65 -12.82
CA LEU A 249 5.84 -2.28 -12.09
C LEU A 249 5.44 -0.81 -12.21
N ALA A 250 6.41 0.12 -12.18
CA ALA A 250 6.13 1.55 -12.33
C ALA A 250 5.67 1.90 -13.76
N TRP A 251 6.20 1.21 -14.78
CA TRP A 251 5.77 1.38 -16.16
C TRP A 251 4.36 0.83 -16.38
N VAL A 252 4.05 -0.30 -15.77
CA VAL A 252 2.69 -0.86 -15.74
C VAL A 252 1.73 0.09 -15.03
N ALA A 253 2.13 0.65 -13.88
CA ALA A 253 1.37 1.65 -13.16
C ALA A 253 1.05 2.88 -14.03
N TRP A 254 2.04 3.35 -14.82
CA TRP A 254 1.82 4.39 -15.82
C TRP A 254 0.80 3.94 -16.87
N LYS A 255 1.04 2.83 -17.57
CA LYS A 255 0.17 2.32 -18.66
C LYS A 255 -1.28 2.14 -18.22
N LEU A 256 -1.50 1.56 -17.04
CA LEU A 256 -2.83 1.22 -16.53
C LEU A 256 -3.49 2.35 -15.72
N ARG A 257 -2.78 3.47 -15.51
CA ARG A 257 -3.22 4.60 -14.69
C ARG A 257 -3.63 4.16 -13.29
N THR A 258 -2.75 3.43 -12.62
CA THR A 258 -3.02 2.82 -11.31
C THR A 258 -1.91 3.12 -10.33
N GLY A 259 -2.26 3.22 -9.05
CA GLY A 259 -1.27 3.11 -7.98
C GLY A 259 -0.89 1.65 -7.72
N TYR A 260 0.00 1.45 -6.76
CA TYR A 260 0.55 0.15 -6.42
C TYR A 260 0.62 -0.04 -4.90
N CYS A 261 0.34 -1.26 -4.46
CA CYS A 261 0.54 -1.71 -3.09
C CYS A 261 1.27 -3.06 -3.07
N SER A 262 2.19 -3.22 -2.13
CA SER A 262 2.66 -4.55 -1.73
C SER A 262 2.15 -4.85 -0.34
N TRP A 263 1.78 -6.10 -0.10
CA TRP A 263 1.22 -6.53 1.18
C TRP A 263 2.23 -6.44 2.33
N GLU A 264 3.52 -6.64 2.04
CA GLU A 264 4.66 -6.60 2.96
C GLU A 264 5.98 -6.22 2.26
N PHE A 265 7.02 -5.91 3.04
CA PHE A 265 8.38 -5.66 2.51
C PHE A 265 9.53 -6.33 3.28
N ASP A 266 9.32 -6.94 4.45
CA ASP A 266 10.32 -7.74 5.17
C ASP A 266 9.76 -9.11 5.61
N ALA A 267 8.73 -9.61 4.94
CA ALA A 267 8.00 -10.78 5.39
C ALA A 267 8.89 -12.03 5.52
N TYR A 268 8.66 -12.78 6.59
CA TYR A 268 8.90 -14.22 6.65
C TYR A 268 7.69 -14.82 7.33
N TRP A 269 6.89 -15.55 6.56
CA TRP A 269 5.61 -16.09 6.97
C TRP A 269 5.48 -17.54 6.53
N ASP A 270 5.85 -18.45 7.43
CA ASP A 270 5.61 -19.89 7.26
C ASP A 270 4.48 -20.31 8.20
N ASN A 271 3.23 -20.27 7.72
CA ASN A 271 2.10 -20.71 8.53
C ASN A 271 1.91 -22.24 8.57
N VAL A 272 2.67 -23.00 7.77
CA VAL A 272 2.66 -24.47 7.80
C VAL A 272 3.37 -24.91 9.07
N ASN A 273 4.51 -24.29 9.36
CA ASN A 273 5.34 -24.56 10.54
C ASN A 273 5.14 -23.55 11.69
N ASN A 274 4.21 -22.59 11.54
CA ASN A 274 3.93 -21.53 12.51
C ASN A 274 5.16 -20.67 12.86
N VAL A 275 5.98 -20.34 11.86
CA VAL A 275 7.17 -19.50 12.01
C VAL A 275 6.94 -18.14 11.36
N TYR A 276 7.24 -17.10 12.13
CA TYR A 276 7.19 -15.70 11.71
C TYR A 276 8.47 -15.01 12.15
N ASP A 277 9.52 -15.10 11.32
CA ASP A 277 10.87 -14.69 11.70
C ASP A 277 11.63 -14.07 10.52
N PRO A 278 11.49 -12.74 10.31
CA PRO A 278 12.14 -12.04 9.22
C PRO A 278 13.67 -12.09 9.21
N ASP A 279 14.33 -12.46 10.32
CA ASP A 279 15.79 -12.60 10.36
C ASP A 279 16.25 -13.77 9.49
N ARG A 280 15.41 -14.80 9.30
CA ARG A 280 15.68 -15.98 8.46
C ARG A 280 15.72 -15.68 6.97
N ASN A 281 15.26 -14.51 6.53
CA ASN A 281 15.33 -14.12 5.13
C ASN A 281 16.76 -14.19 4.55
N TRP A 282 17.80 -14.09 5.39
CA TRP A 282 19.20 -14.23 4.96
C TRP A 282 19.62 -15.66 4.62
N THR A 283 19.00 -16.66 5.24
CA THR A 283 19.38 -18.08 5.08
C THR A 283 18.37 -18.86 4.25
N ASP A 284 17.13 -18.39 4.19
CA ASP A 284 16.00 -19.14 3.67
C ASP A 284 15.37 -18.38 2.49
N ALA A 285 15.45 -18.95 1.28
CA ALA A 285 14.80 -18.37 0.11
C ALA A 285 13.26 -18.46 0.20
N ILE A 286 12.74 -19.62 0.65
CA ILE A 286 11.30 -19.85 0.83
C ILE A 286 10.85 -19.16 2.12
N ASN A 287 10.54 -17.87 2.01
CA ASN A 287 10.12 -17.05 3.14
C ASN A 287 8.60 -17.04 3.32
N PHE A 288 7.83 -17.59 2.38
CA PHE A 288 6.37 -17.61 2.46
C PHE A 288 5.84 -19.02 2.20
N ARG A 289 5.06 -19.55 3.15
CA ARG A 289 4.25 -20.76 3.00
C ARG A 289 2.84 -20.50 3.48
N HIS A 290 1.86 -20.91 2.69
CA HIS A 290 0.45 -20.76 3.02
C HIS A 290 -0.29 -22.11 3.02
N LYS A 291 -0.64 -22.57 4.22
CA LYS A 291 -1.24 -23.86 4.54
C LYS A 291 -2.57 -24.09 3.83
N ALA A 292 -3.45 -23.09 3.81
CA ALA A 292 -4.79 -23.26 3.25
C ALA A 292 -4.79 -23.44 1.73
N SER A 293 -3.84 -22.84 1.02
CA SER A 293 -3.71 -22.99 -0.44
C SER A 293 -2.57 -23.92 -0.85
N ASN A 294 -1.81 -24.46 0.10
CA ASN A 294 -0.65 -25.31 -0.12
C ASN A 294 0.36 -24.72 -1.12
N VAL A 295 0.68 -23.43 -0.97
CA VAL A 295 1.67 -22.72 -1.82
C VAL A 295 2.89 -22.28 -1.02
N ALA A 296 4.03 -22.22 -1.69
CA ALA A 296 5.28 -21.68 -1.16
C ALA A 296 5.95 -20.80 -2.21
N TYR A 297 6.53 -19.66 -1.79
CA TYR A 297 7.21 -18.72 -2.69
C TYR A 297 8.55 -18.30 -2.13
N ASN A 298 9.50 -18.06 -3.03
CA ASN A 298 10.76 -17.44 -2.68
C ASN A 298 10.65 -15.90 -2.69
N GLY A 299 11.01 -15.25 -1.59
CA GLY A 299 11.05 -13.79 -1.46
C GLY A 299 9.73 -13.03 -1.59
N SER A 300 8.59 -13.68 -1.34
CA SER A 300 7.27 -13.03 -1.33
C SER A 300 7.20 -11.96 -0.22
N GLY A 301 6.85 -10.72 -0.57
CA GLY A 301 6.76 -9.64 0.41
C GLY A 301 8.08 -9.31 1.10
N ASN A 302 9.22 -9.68 0.51
CA ASN A 302 10.55 -9.39 1.04
C ASN A 302 11.32 -8.51 0.05
N PHE A 303 11.44 -7.22 0.34
CA PHE A 303 12.25 -6.24 -0.39
C PHE A 303 13.45 -5.75 0.44
N ILE A 304 13.35 -5.86 1.76
CA ILE A 304 14.30 -5.34 2.74
C ILE A 304 14.70 -6.48 3.68
N TYR A 305 16.00 -6.68 3.80
CA TYR A 305 16.58 -7.64 4.73
C TYR A 305 16.96 -6.94 6.03
N ARG A 306 16.75 -7.60 7.17
CA ARG A 306 17.08 -7.04 8.48
C ARG A 306 18.58 -6.92 8.66
N GLY A 307 19.05 -5.84 9.29
CA GLY A 307 20.49 -5.61 9.44
C GLY A 307 21.16 -6.51 10.49
N LYS A 308 20.46 -6.75 11.60
CA LYS A 308 21.00 -7.40 12.81
C LYS A 308 21.65 -8.77 12.55
N PRO A 309 21.05 -9.70 11.77
CA PRO A 309 21.68 -11.01 11.49
C PRO A 309 23.04 -10.91 10.80
N MET A 310 23.30 -9.82 10.09
CA MET A 310 24.54 -9.58 9.35
C MET A 310 25.44 -8.52 10.01
N GLY A 311 25.13 -8.11 11.25
CA GLY A 311 25.89 -7.07 11.95
C GLY A 311 25.80 -5.68 11.30
N LEU A 312 24.79 -5.42 10.46
CA LEU A 312 24.63 -4.13 9.78
C LEU A 312 23.97 -3.10 10.70
N PRO A 313 24.36 -1.81 10.61
CA PRO A 313 23.79 -0.74 11.43
C PRO A 313 22.33 -0.41 11.09
N GLY A 314 21.77 -0.97 10.03
CA GLY A 314 20.39 -0.75 9.59
C GLY A 314 19.97 -1.78 8.53
N PRO A 315 18.73 -1.69 8.04
CA PRO A 315 18.23 -2.58 7.01
C PRO A 315 19.09 -2.56 5.74
N ALA A 316 19.09 -3.66 5.00
CA ALA A 316 19.74 -3.81 3.70
C ALA A 316 18.68 -3.87 2.58
N PRO A 317 18.79 -3.03 1.54
CA PRO A 317 17.88 -3.09 0.40
C PRO A 317 18.26 -4.28 -0.51
N SER A 318 17.27 -5.02 -0.98
CA SER A 318 17.47 -6.04 -2.02
C SER A 318 17.79 -5.45 -3.39
N ILE A 319 18.35 -6.28 -4.29
CA ILE A 319 18.47 -5.95 -5.72
C ILE A 319 17.09 -5.62 -6.32
N ARG A 320 16.05 -6.36 -5.94
CA ARG A 320 14.66 -6.14 -6.36
C ARG A 320 14.15 -4.76 -5.94
N LEU A 321 14.46 -4.29 -4.72
CA LEU A 321 14.11 -2.95 -4.28
C LEU A 321 14.87 -1.85 -5.06
N LYS A 322 16.12 -2.11 -5.44
CA LYS A 322 16.87 -1.18 -6.30
C LYS A 322 16.28 -1.09 -7.71
N ALA A 323 15.87 -2.22 -8.27
CA ALA A 323 15.17 -2.27 -9.56
C ALA A 323 13.81 -1.56 -9.49
N HIS A 324 13.06 -1.77 -8.41
CA HIS A 324 11.82 -1.05 -8.12
C HIS A 324 12.04 0.47 -8.12
N ARG A 325 13.03 0.94 -7.35
CA ARG A 325 13.42 2.36 -7.34
C ARG A 325 13.77 2.88 -8.74
N ARG A 326 14.51 2.10 -9.54
CA ARG A 326 14.86 2.47 -10.93
C ARG A 326 13.61 2.68 -11.78
N GLY A 327 12.62 1.78 -11.66
CA GLY A 327 11.34 1.89 -12.34
C GLY A 327 10.56 3.14 -11.95
N PHE A 328 10.45 3.45 -10.66
CA PHE A 328 9.79 4.68 -10.20
C PHE A 328 10.52 5.95 -10.62
N GLN A 329 11.85 5.91 -10.75
CA GLN A 329 12.59 7.01 -11.37
C GLN A 329 12.29 7.14 -12.88
N ASP A 330 12.04 6.04 -13.60
CA ASP A 330 11.57 6.15 -14.99
C ASP A 330 10.16 6.78 -15.04
N TYR A 331 9.27 6.40 -14.13
CA TYR A 331 7.94 7.01 -13.99
C TYR A 331 8.03 8.53 -13.78
N GLU A 332 8.97 8.99 -12.95
CA GLU A 332 9.21 10.43 -12.72
C GLU A 332 9.51 11.16 -14.06
N TYR A 333 10.22 10.54 -15.01
CA TYR A 333 10.45 11.12 -16.34
C TYR A 333 9.16 11.22 -17.16
N PHE A 334 8.34 10.18 -17.14
CA PHE A 334 7.04 10.18 -17.83
C PHE A 334 6.10 11.23 -17.25
N TRP A 335 6.09 11.35 -15.92
CA TRP A 335 5.33 12.36 -15.21
C TRP A 335 5.79 13.77 -15.60
N LEU A 336 7.10 14.04 -15.60
CA LEU A 336 7.65 15.32 -16.05
C LEU A 336 7.32 15.63 -17.51
N LEU A 337 7.37 14.63 -18.41
CA LEU A 337 6.98 14.81 -19.81
C LEU A 337 5.51 15.22 -19.93
N LYS A 338 4.64 14.58 -19.15
CA LYS A 338 3.23 14.97 -19.07
C LYS A 338 3.05 16.38 -18.54
N GLN A 339 3.80 16.81 -17.52
CA GLN A 339 3.77 18.20 -17.02
C GLN A 339 4.21 19.20 -18.11
N ALA A 340 5.13 18.80 -18.99
CA ALA A 340 5.58 19.58 -20.14
C ALA A 340 4.66 19.45 -21.39
N GLY A 341 3.43 18.96 -21.24
CA GLY A 341 2.48 18.81 -22.36
C GLY A 341 2.78 17.65 -23.32
N GLN A 342 3.77 16.79 -23.02
CA GLN A 342 4.20 15.66 -23.84
C GLN A 342 3.72 14.31 -23.27
N GLY A 343 2.50 14.27 -22.74
CA GLY A 343 1.91 13.06 -22.15
C GLY A 343 1.79 11.91 -23.15
N ASP A 344 1.39 12.18 -24.38
CA ASP A 344 1.22 11.17 -25.42
C ASP A 344 2.55 10.51 -25.79
N LYS A 345 3.64 11.30 -25.87
CA LYS A 345 4.99 10.75 -26.08
C LYS A 345 5.42 9.86 -24.92
N ALA A 346 5.08 10.21 -23.68
CA ALA A 346 5.36 9.34 -22.54
C ALA A 346 4.58 8.01 -22.64
N ASP A 347 3.34 8.04 -23.10
CA ASP A 347 2.56 6.84 -23.37
C ASP A 347 3.17 5.97 -24.48
N GLU A 348 3.61 6.58 -25.59
CA GLU A 348 4.31 5.87 -26.67
C GLU A 348 5.60 5.19 -26.17
N LEU A 349 6.40 5.90 -25.37
CA LEU A 349 7.63 5.35 -24.78
C LEU A 349 7.31 4.13 -23.91
N VAL A 350 6.32 4.24 -23.03
CA VAL A 350 5.91 3.11 -22.17
C VAL A 350 5.37 1.95 -22.98
N ASN A 351 4.51 2.20 -23.97
CA ASN A 351 3.95 1.16 -24.84
C ASN A 351 5.00 0.48 -25.73
N SER A 352 6.13 1.14 -26.01
CA SER A 352 7.25 0.54 -26.75
C SER A 352 8.02 -0.52 -25.95
N ILE A 353 7.85 -0.55 -24.62
CA ILE A 353 8.45 -1.53 -23.69
C ILE A 353 7.37 -2.49 -23.20
N VAL A 354 6.30 -1.97 -22.60
CA VAL A 354 5.16 -2.74 -22.07
C VAL A 354 4.09 -2.83 -23.15
N HIS A 355 4.27 -3.77 -24.08
CA HIS A 355 3.37 -3.95 -25.21
C HIS A 355 2.11 -4.77 -24.86
N GLY A 356 2.22 -5.69 -23.90
CA GLY A 356 1.09 -6.49 -23.44
C GLY A 356 0.14 -5.73 -22.51
N LEU A 357 -1.02 -6.33 -22.22
CA LEU A 357 -1.89 -5.92 -21.13
C LEU A 357 -1.56 -6.79 -19.90
N PRO A 358 -0.80 -6.29 -18.92
CA PRO A 358 -0.49 -7.04 -17.72
C PRO A 358 -1.73 -7.19 -16.83
N PHE A 359 -1.71 -8.24 -16.01
CA PHE A 359 -2.74 -8.59 -15.02
C PHE A 359 -4.04 -9.17 -15.59
N GLY A 360 -4.87 -9.69 -14.68
CA GLY A 360 -6.11 -10.41 -14.97
C GLY A 360 -5.88 -11.85 -15.42
N PHE A 361 -6.97 -12.62 -15.49
CA PHE A 361 -6.92 -14.01 -15.98
C PHE A 361 -6.36 -14.12 -17.40
N GLN A 362 -6.59 -13.11 -18.26
CA GLN A 362 -6.06 -13.06 -19.62
C GLN A 362 -4.53 -12.97 -19.70
N ALA A 363 -3.87 -12.49 -18.65
CA ALA A 363 -2.40 -12.43 -18.60
C ALA A 363 -1.79 -13.69 -17.98
N ALA A 364 -2.61 -14.65 -17.51
CA ALA A 364 -2.11 -15.90 -16.95
C ALA A 364 -1.43 -16.74 -18.03
N GLY A 365 -0.21 -17.19 -17.74
CA GLY A 365 0.67 -17.91 -18.65
C GLY A 365 1.43 -17.02 -19.63
N ASN A 366 1.19 -15.71 -19.67
CA ASN A 366 1.90 -14.80 -20.54
C ASN A 366 3.09 -14.15 -19.81
N VAL A 367 4.29 -14.60 -20.18
CA VAL A 367 5.56 -14.08 -19.65
C VAL A 367 6.19 -12.99 -20.53
N GLU A 368 5.65 -12.76 -21.73
CA GLU A 368 6.13 -11.79 -22.72
C GLU A 368 5.22 -10.54 -22.74
N LEU A 369 4.98 -9.96 -21.57
CA LEU A 369 4.14 -8.75 -21.41
C LEU A 369 4.92 -7.46 -21.72
N TRP A 370 6.25 -7.55 -21.73
CA TRP A 370 7.17 -6.47 -22.01
C TRP A 370 8.46 -7.01 -22.63
N LYS A 371 9.27 -6.10 -23.18
CA LYS A 371 10.59 -6.46 -23.73
C LYS A 371 11.51 -7.00 -22.64
N ASN A 372 11.91 -8.25 -22.77
CA ASN A 372 12.92 -8.92 -21.94
C ASN A 372 14.35 -8.57 -22.39
N ASN A 373 14.66 -7.27 -22.48
CA ASN A 373 15.95 -6.72 -22.92
C ASN A 373 16.25 -5.44 -22.11
N PRO A 374 17.16 -5.46 -21.12
CA PRO A 374 17.46 -4.30 -20.28
C PRO A 374 17.94 -3.05 -21.05
N GLU A 375 18.72 -3.22 -22.12
CA GLU A 375 19.24 -2.13 -22.94
C GLU A 375 18.10 -1.35 -23.61
N ALA A 376 17.02 -2.02 -24.00
CA ALA A 376 15.83 -1.37 -24.55
C ALA A 376 15.17 -0.42 -23.53
N TRP A 377 15.09 -0.81 -22.25
CA TRP A 377 14.51 0.03 -21.19
C TRP A 377 15.36 1.26 -20.94
N ASP A 378 16.69 1.11 -20.93
CA ASP A 378 17.60 2.23 -20.75
C ASP A 378 17.63 3.17 -21.97
N ALA A 379 17.55 2.63 -23.19
CA ALA A 379 17.41 3.45 -24.39
C ALA A 379 16.15 4.32 -24.35
N VAL A 380 15.02 3.77 -23.89
CA VAL A 380 13.76 4.53 -23.73
C VAL A 380 13.87 5.57 -22.61
N ARG A 381 14.49 5.25 -21.47
CA ARG A 381 14.77 6.23 -20.41
C ARG A 381 15.62 7.40 -20.92
N ILE A 382 16.69 7.12 -21.67
CA ILE A 382 17.55 8.14 -22.28
C ILE A 382 16.74 9.01 -23.26
N LYS A 383 15.90 8.40 -24.08
CA LYS A 383 14.99 9.12 -24.99
C LYS A 383 14.04 10.05 -24.23
N ALA A 384 13.45 9.59 -23.12
CA ALA A 384 12.61 10.43 -22.26
C ALA A 384 13.39 11.66 -21.73
N GLY A 385 14.64 11.45 -21.28
CA GLY A 385 15.51 12.53 -20.83
C GLY A 385 15.83 13.55 -21.92
N LYS A 386 16.11 13.09 -23.16
CA LYS A 386 16.33 13.98 -24.31
C LYS A 386 15.10 14.81 -24.65
N LEU A 387 13.90 14.22 -24.59
CA LEU A 387 12.64 14.93 -24.82
C LEU A 387 12.37 16.00 -23.75
N LEU A 388 12.67 15.70 -22.48
CA LEU A 388 12.59 16.67 -21.39
C LEU A 388 13.56 17.83 -21.59
N HIS A 389 14.82 17.53 -21.93
CA HIS A 389 15.81 18.57 -22.20
C HIS A 389 15.38 19.47 -23.37
N ALA A 390 14.80 18.91 -24.43
CA ALA A 390 14.30 19.68 -25.57
C ALA A 390 13.12 20.58 -25.19
N ALA A 391 12.20 20.13 -24.34
CA ALA A 391 11.06 20.93 -23.90
C ALA A 391 11.39 21.95 -22.79
N ALA A 392 12.54 21.82 -22.14
CA ALA A 392 13.03 22.81 -21.18
C ALA A 392 13.76 23.98 -21.85
N LYS A 393 14.01 23.93 -23.17
CA LYS A 393 14.60 25.05 -23.90
C LYS A 393 13.53 26.14 -24.08
N PRO A 394 13.84 27.41 -23.75
CA PRO A 394 12.90 28.51 -23.77
C PRO A 394 12.34 28.80 -25.17
#